data_AF-A0AAV3R5H2-F1
#
_entry.id   AF-A0AAV3R5H2-F1
#
_cell.length_a   1.000
_cell.length_b   1.000
_cell.length_c   1.000
_cell.angle_alpha   90.00
_cell.angle_beta   90.00
_cell.angle_gamma   90.00
#
_symmetry.space_group_name_H-M   'P 1'
#
loop_
_entity.id
_entity.type
_entity.pdbx_description
1 polymer ?
#
loop_
_entity_poly.entity_id
_entity_poly.type
_entity_poly.pdbx_seq_one_letter_code
_entity_poly.pdbx_strand_id
1 'polypeptide(L)'
;MQVALLLFSFSLFSRLIKKLGYFNLQEIDLKNHRWGHYFVCGYKGFYEYAKSRGIDLGEPVGLDVVVDGIVPTGSGLSSSAAFVCSSTIAIMAAFGASFPKKELAQLTCECERHIGTQSGGMDQAISVMAQSGIAKLIDFNPIRATDVQLPAGGTFVIAHSLAQSEKAVTAAVNYNNRVVECRIAASILAIKLGMKPQEAISTIKTLSDVEGLCVSFAGTRGSSDPVVAVKEILNEEPYNTEDVEKIVEEKLEKVFANSPTSLDVVRAAKQYKLHQRAAHVYSEAKRVHAFKDTVSSKLSDDDLLKKLGDLMNESHHSCSVLYECSCPELEELVNACRANGALGARLTGAGWGGCTVSLVKENVVPQFILNLKEQYYQSRIDKGIINKNDFGLYIFASKPSSGAAIINF
;
A
#
# COMPACT_ATOMS: atom_id res chain seq x y z
N MET A 1 4.67 -10.29 1.90
CA MET A 1 5.95 -9.83 1.31
C MET A 1 5.61 -8.96 0.10
N GLN A 2 6.05 -7.70 0.06
CA GLN A 2 5.71 -6.75 -1.01
C GLN A 2 7.01 -6.13 -1.56
N VAL A 3 7.26 -6.21 -2.88
CA VAL A 3 8.26 -5.33 -3.53
C VAL A 3 7.57 -3.98 -3.64
N ALA A 4 8.02 -3.06 -2.81
CA ALA A 4 7.58 -1.68 -2.86
C ALA A 4 8.43 -0.95 -3.90
N LEU A 5 7.92 -0.80 -5.12
CA LEU A 5 8.46 0.14 -6.09
C LEU A 5 7.86 1.53 -5.81
N LEU A 6 8.15 2.08 -4.63
CA LEU A 6 7.72 3.43 -4.26
C LEU A 6 8.85 4.40 -4.60
N LEU A 7 8.69 5.05 -5.74
CA LEU A 7 9.69 5.85 -6.45
C LEU A 7 9.62 7.34 -6.11
N PHE A 8 9.24 7.73 -4.89
CA PHE A 8 8.98 9.16 -4.61
C PHE A 8 9.92 9.73 -3.56
N SER A 9 10.47 10.89 -3.93
CA SER A 9 11.09 11.84 -3.01
C SER A 9 9.99 12.63 -2.32
N PHE A 10 10.07 12.75 -0.99
CA PHE A 10 9.18 13.61 -0.22
C PHE A 10 9.96 14.83 0.26
N SER A 11 9.46 16.03 -0.03
CA SER A 11 9.85 17.25 0.68
C SER A 11 8.60 17.79 1.37
N LEU A 12 8.47 17.56 2.68
CA LEU A 12 7.53 18.27 3.52
C LEU A 12 8.33 19.20 4.42
N PHE A 13 8.11 20.50 4.30
CA PHE A 13 8.70 21.48 5.21
C PHE A 13 7.73 21.74 6.34
N SER A 14 8.11 21.37 7.57
CA SER A 14 7.40 21.80 8.77
C SER A 14 8.32 22.63 9.64
N ARG A 15 8.00 23.91 9.84
CA ARG A 15 8.57 24.71 10.93
C ARG A 15 7.68 24.51 12.15
N LEU A 16 8.25 24.01 13.24
CA LEU A 16 7.50 23.73 14.47
C LEU A 16 7.93 24.68 15.59
N ILE A 17 6.96 25.33 16.26
CA ILE A 17 7.21 26.11 17.48
C ILE A 17 6.36 25.51 18.61
N LYS A 18 7.01 25.15 19.72
CA LYS A 18 6.37 24.62 20.92
C LYS A 18 5.67 25.75 21.69
N LYS A 19 4.36 25.63 21.92
CA LYS A 19 3.58 26.53 22.80
C LYS A 19 3.30 25.86 24.14
N LEU A 20 3.61 26.57 25.23
CA LEU A 20 3.25 26.16 26.58
C LEU A 20 1.76 26.43 26.81
N GLY A 21 0.97 25.38 27.01
CA GLY A 21 -0.47 25.44 27.31
C GLY A 21 -1.08 24.03 27.34
N TYR A 22 -2.12 23.83 28.15
CA TYR A 22 -2.81 22.54 28.30
C TYR A 22 -3.53 22.18 27.00
N PHE A 23 -3.13 21.09 26.34
CA PHE A 23 -3.76 20.61 25.12
C PHE A 23 -4.34 19.22 25.34
N ASN A 24 -5.63 19.03 25.07
CA ASN A 24 -6.22 17.69 25.10
C ASN A 24 -5.87 16.96 23.80
N LEU A 25 -5.51 15.68 23.89
CA LEU A 25 -5.29 14.83 22.71
C LEU A 25 -6.62 14.76 21.94
N GLN A 26 -6.65 15.33 20.73
CA GLN A 26 -7.88 15.41 19.95
C GLN A 26 -8.34 14.01 19.54
N GLU A 27 -9.62 13.70 19.79
CA GLU A 27 -10.28 12.54 19.19
C GLU A 27 -10.41 12.73 17.68
N ILE A 28 -10.17 11.66 16.93
CA ILE A 28 -10.28 11.69 15.47
C ILE A 28 -11.71 11.36 15.10
N ASP A 29 -12.41 12.33 14.53
CA ASP A 29 -13.74 12.10 13.96
C ASP A 29 -13.60 11.32 12.63
N LEU A 30 -13.86 10.01 12.71
CA LEU A 30 -13.84 9.10 11.56
C LEU A 30 -15.02 9.29 10.61
N LYS A 31 -16.09 9.99 11.03
CA LYS A 31 -17.25 10.25 10.16
C LYS A 31 -17.03 11.48 9.29
N ASN A 32 -16.25 12.44 9.77
CA ASN A 32 -15.92 13.67 9.04
C ASN A 32 -14.41 13.77 8.78
N HIS A 33 -13.92 12.97 7.85
CA HIS A 33 -12.49 12.96 7.50
C HIS A 33 -11.99 14.34 7.04
N ARG A 34 -10.96 14.84 7.73
CA ARG A 34 -10.23 16.08 7.37
C ARG A 34 -8.75 15.77 7.24
N TRP A 35 -8.07 16.51 6.37
CA TRP A 35 -6.62 16.32 6.14
C TRP A 35 -5.80 16.42 7.43
N GLY A 36 -6.16 17.36 8.33
CA GLY A 36 -5.48 17.55 9.62
C GLY A 36 -5.53 16.33 10.56
N HIS A 37 -6.47 15.39 10.35
CA HIS A 37 -6.53 14.18 11.16
C HIS A 37 -5.28 13.28 10.98
N TYR A 38 -4.63 13.30 9.81
CA TYR A 38 -3.37 12.57 9.60
C TYR A 38 -2.22 13.14 10.46
N PHE A 39 -2.20 14.45 10.72
CA PHE A 39 -1.26 15.04 11.68
C PHE A 39 -1.56 14.55 13.11
N VAL A 40 -2.85 14.55 13.49
CA VAL A 40 -3.31 14.06 14.80
C VAL A 40 -2.96 12.59 15.00
N CYS A 41 -3.06 11.75 13.96
CA CYS A 41 -2.59 10.36 13.98
C CYS A 41 -1.12 10.25 14.41
N GLY A 42 -0.24 11.05 13.80
CA GLY A 42 1.19 11.06 14.14
C GLY A 42 1.46 11.57 15.55
N TYR A 43 0.77 12.63 15.97
CA TYR A 43 0.88 13.20 17.31
C TYR A 43 0.41 12.22 18.39
N LYS A 44 -0.82 11.71 18.26
CA LYS A 44 -1.40 10.73 19.19
C LYS A 44 -0.56 9.47 19.29
N GLY A 45 -0.19 8.89 18.15
CA GLY A 45 0.58 7.66 18.11
C GLY A 45 1.99 7.81 18.71
N PHE A 46 2.65 8.97 18.55
CA PHE A 46 3.93 9.23 19.22
C PHE A 46 3.81 9.22 20.75
N TYR A 47 2.79 9.86 21.33
CA TYR A 47 2.56 9.86 22.79
C TYR A 47 2.25 8.47 23.32
N GLU A 48 1.37 7.72 22.65
CA GLU A 48 1.04 6.34 23.03
C GLU A 48 2.27 5.43 22.97
N TYR A 49 3.08 5.59 21.91
CA TYR A 49 4.32 4.84 21.76
C TYR A 49 5.33 5.18 22.86
N ALA A 50 5.60 6.46 23.11
CA ALA A 50 6.51 6.90 24.17
C ALA A 50 6.07 6.36 25.54
N LYS A 51 4.77 6.45 25.85
CA LYS A 51 4.19 5.88 27.08
C LYS A 51 4.42 4.37 27.18
N SER A 52 4.21 3.63 26.08
CA SER A 52 4.46 2.17 26.06
C SER A 52 5.93 1.78 26.24
N ARG A 53 6.85 2.69 25.91
CA ARG A 53 8.30 2.55 26.13
C ARG A 53 8.77 3.08 27.49
N GLY A 54 7.87 3.62 28.32
CA GLY A 54 8.23 4.26 29.58
C GLY A 54 8.99 5.58 29.41
N ILE A 55 8.88 6.23 28.25
CA ILE A 55 9.48 7.53 27.96
C ILE A 55 8.48 8.60 28.39
N ASP A 56 8.87 9.42 29.36
CA ASP A 56 8.08 10.57 29.80
C ASP A 56 8.31 11.77 28.88
N LEU A 57 7.27 12.17 28.14
CA LEU A 57 7.27 13.34 27.27
C LEU A 57 6.69 14.59 27.96
N GLY A 58 6.20 14.45 29.20
CA GLY A 58 5.38 15.44 29.87
C GLY A 58 3.97 15.55 29.28
N GLU A 59 3.27 16.61 29.68
CA GLU A 59 1.92 16.90 29.18
C GLU A 59 1.91 17.31 27.70
N PRO A 60 0.83 16.97 26.96
CA PRO A 60 0.68 17.42 25.58
C PRO A 60 0.72 18.95 25.45
N VAL A 61 1.46 19.43 24.45
CA VAL A 61 1.67 20.85 24.16
C VAL A 61 1.13 21.25 22.79
N GLY A 62 0.83 22.54 22.63
CA GLY A 62 0.47 23.09 21.33
C GLY A 62 1.68 23.20 20.40
N LEU A 63 1.46 22.98 19.10
CA LEU A 63 2.47 23.11 18.06
C LEU A 63 1.96 24.06 16.98
N ASP A 64 2.74 25.09 16.62
CA ASP A 64 2.51 25.85 15.39
C ASP A 64 3.18 25.12 14.24
N VAL A 65 2.41 24.74 13.22
CA VAL A 65 2.87 23.89 12.11
C VAL A 65 2.43 24.48 10.78
N VAL A 66 3.37 24.60 9.84
CA VAL A 66 3.08 24.80 8.42
C VAL A 66 3.31 23.49 7.70
N VAL A 67 2.40 23.12 6.79
CA VAL A 67 2.47 21.89 6.01
C VAL A 67 2.42 22.27 4.54
N ASP A 68 3.43 21.86 3.78
CA ASP A 68 3.52 22.02 2.33
C ASP A 68 3.91 20.70 1.69
N GLY A 69 3.16 20.25 0.68
CA GLY A 69 3.37 18.96 0.04
C GLY A 69 2.84 18.92 -1.39
N ILE A 70 3.63 18.34 -2.29
CA ILE A 70 3.36 18.28 -3.73
C ILE A 70 2.87 16.91 -4.22
N VAL A 71 2.76 15.93 -3.31
CA VAL A 71 2.29 14.58 -3.67
C VAL A 71 0.79 14.67 -4.00
N PRO A 72 0.36 14.25 -5.20
CA PRO A 72 -1.05 14.28 -5.57
C PRO A 72 -1.90 13.52 -4.54
N THR A 73 -2.97 14.14 -4.05
CA THR A 73 -3.82 13.54 -3.01
C THR A 73 -4.75 12.48 -3.63
N GLY A 74 -5.00 11.38 -2.92
CA GLY A 74 -5.90 10.31 -3.40
C GLY A 74 -5.38 9.54 -4.62
N SER A 75 -4.08 9.68 -4.91
CA SER A 75 -3.44 9.22 -6.14
C SER A 75 -2.83 7.82 -6.05
N GLY A 76 -2.94 7.14 -4.91
CA GLY A 76 -2.20 5.90 -4.68
C GLY A 76 -0.68 6.06 -4.53
N LEU A 77 -0.17 7.31 -4.45
CA LEU A 77 1.25 7.62 -4.21
C LEU A 77 1.57 7.86 -2.73
N SER A 78 0.74 7.33 -1.82
CA SER A 78 0.99 7.31 -0.38
C SER A 78 1.14 8.69 0.29
N SER A 79 0.40 9.71 -0.19
CA SER A 79 0.43 11.05 0.41
C SER A 79 0.01 11.07 1.89
N SER A 80 -0.92 10.19 2.29
CA SER A 80 -1.34 10.03 3.70
C SER A 80 -0.20 9.53 4.58
N ALA A 81 0.46 8.44 4.16
CA ALA A 81 1.57 7.84 4.89
C ALA A 81 2.76 8.80 4.98
N ALA A 82 3.07 9.51 3.89
CA ALA A 82 4.11 10.53 3.87
C ALA A 82 3.82 11.65 4.87
N PHE A 83 2.56 12.11 4.95
CA PHE A 83 2.16 13.13 5.89
C PHE A 83 2.22 12.64 7.34
N VAL A 84 1.78 11.41 7.62
CA VAL A 84 1.91 10.80 8.96
C VAL A 84 3.37 10.63 9.35
N CYS A 85 4.23 10.13 8.45
CA CYS A 85 5.65 9.92 8.72
C CYS A 85 6.36 11.24 9.01
N SER A 86 6.23 12.23 8.13
CA SER A 86 6.85 13.55 8.28
C SER A 86 6.34 14.28 9.53
N SER A 87 5.03 14.24 9.80
CA SER A 87 4.46 14.82 11.03
C SER A 87 5.03 14.15 12.27
N THR A 88 5.04 12.81 12.32
CA THR A 88 5.57 12.06 13.47
C THR A 88 7.05 12.38 13.71
N ILE A 89 7.87 12.42 12.65
CA ILE A 89 9.30 12.76 12.73
C ILE A 89 9.50 14.20 13.22
N ALA A 90 8.74 15.16 12.68
CA ALA A 90 8.82 16.56 13.09
C ALA A 90 8.40 16.76 14.55
N ILE A 91 7.35 16.08 14.98
CA ILE A 91 6.90 16.08 16.38
C ILE A 91 8.00 15.47 17.26
N MET A 92 8.51 14.29 16.94
CA MET A 92 9.61 13.67 17.70
C MET A 92 10.81 14.61 17.83
N ALA A 93 11.23 15.25 16.73
CA ALA A 93 12.34 16.19 16.72
C ALA A 93 12.12 17.37 17.68
N ALA A 94 10.91 17.93 17.73
CA ALA A 94 10.58 19.03 18.64
C ALA A 94 10.55 18.64 20.12
N PHE A 95 10.46 17.34 20.43
CA PHE A 95 10.58 16.81 21.79
C PHE A 95 11.97 16.22 22.07
N GLY A 96 12.93 16.37 21.15
CA GLY A 96 14.27 15.81 21.28
C GLY A 96 14.30 14.28 21.24
N ALA A 97 13.25 13.64 20.72
CA ALA A 97 13.16 12.19 20.60
C ALA A 97 13.69 11.73 19.23
N SER A 98 14.39 10.60 19.21
CA SER A 98 14.86 9.95 17.99
C SER A 98 14.82 8.43 18.17
N PHE A 99 14.35 7.72 17.15
CA PHE A 99 14.27 6.26 17.15
C PHE A 99 14.92 5.68 15.88
N PRO A 100 15.40 4.43 15.93
CA PRO A 100 15.88 3.74 14.74
C PRO A 100 14.83 3.71 13.63
N LYS A 101 15.26 3.85 12.37
CA LYS A 101 14.37 3.90 11.19
C LYS A 101 13.36 2.76 11.12
N LYS A 102 13.75 1.54 11.53
CA LYS A 102 12.86 0.37 11.56
C LYS A 102 11.72 0.54 12.57
N GLU A 103 12.03 1.05 13.76
CA GLU A 103 11.03 1.32 14.80
C GLU A 103 10.12 2.46 14.37
N LEU A 104 10.68 3.51 13.75
CA LEU A 104 9.92 4.63 13.23
C LEU A 104 8.94 4.21 12.11
N ALA A 105 9.35 3.32 11.20
CA ALA A 105 8.48 2.76 10.17
C ALA A 105 7.30 1.98 10.76
N GLN A 106 7.54 1.22 11.84
CA GLN A 106 6.48 0.50 12.53
C GLN A 106 5.54 1.45 13.27
N LEU A 107 6.10 2.39 14.04
CA LEU A 107 5.35 3.40 14.78
C LEU A 107 4.42 4.17 13.85
N THR A 108 4.95 4.70 12.74
CA THR A 108 4.16 5.51 11.80
C THR A 108 3.07 4.71 11.09
N CYS A 109 3.25 3.40 10.89
CA CYS A 109 2.18 2.51 10.42
C CYS A 109 1.06 2.39 11.46
N GLU A 110 1.39 2.24 12.75
CA GLU A 110 0.42 2.20 13.84
C GLU A 110 -0.29 3.55 14.03
N CYS A 111 0.45 4.65 13.88
CA CYS A 111 -0.11 6.01 13.86
C CYS A 111 -1.20 6.13 12.79
N GLU A 112 -0.92 5.78 11.53
CA GLU A 112 -1.86 5.98 10.42
C GLU A 112 -3.16 5.17 10.59
N ARG A 113 -3.12 4.00 11.22
CA ARG A 113 -4.33 3.19 11.47
C ARG A 113 -5.39 3.90 12.31
N HIS A 114 -5.01 4.93 13.07
CA HIS A 114 -5.95 5.78 13.79
C HIS A 114 -6.93 6.53 12.86
N ILE A 115 -6.63 6.65 11.56
CA ILE A 115 -7.55 7.22 10.57
C ILE A 115 -8.66 6.24 10.15
N GLY A 116 -8.67 5.00 10.65
CA GLY A 116 -9.69 3.99 10.34
C GLY A 116 -9.38 3.10 9.12
N THR A 117 -8.25 3.32 8.44
CA THR A 117 -7.77 2.38 7.40
C THR A 117 -6.88 1.31 8.01
N GLN A 118 -7.13 0.04 7.69
CA GLN A 118 -6.29 -1.09 8.10
C GLN A 118 -5.09 -1.25 7.15
N SER A 119 -4.31 -0.18 6.97
CA SER A 119 -3.15 -0.18 6.08
C SER A 119 -2.03 -1.11 6.58
N GLY A 120 -1.32 -1.68 5.61
CA GLY A 120 -0.01 -2.31 5.83
C GLY A 120 1.08 -1.26 6.10
N GLY A 121 2.31 -1.74 6.32
CA GLY A 121 3.46 -0.90 6.67
C GLY A 121 4.36 -0.48 5.51
N MET A 122 3.99 -0.79 4.25
CA MET A 122 4.84 -0.58 3.08
C MET A 122 5.19 0.90 2.87
N ASP A 123 4.16 1.74 2.85
CA ASP A 123 4.24 3.16 2.52
C ASP A 123 5.10 3.91 3.54
N GLN A 124 4.94 3.59 4.82
CA GLN A 124 5.68 4.18 5.92
C GLN A 124 7.12 3.67 5.94
N ALA A 125 7.31 2.36 5.75
CA ALA A 125 8.65 1.77 5.69
C ALA A 125 9.50 2.38 4.58
N ILE A 126 8.96 2.52 3.36
CA ILE A 126 9.73 3.15 2.28
C ILE A 126 9.89 4.67 2.50
N SER A 127 8.88 5.37 3.02
CA SER A 127 8.98 6.80 3.31
C SER A 127 10.12 7.08 4.30
N VAL A 128 10.38 6.18 5.25
CA VAL A 128 11.46 6.34 6.24
C VAL A 128 12.80 5.75 5.76
N MET A 129 12.78 4.59 5.10
CA MET A 129 13.98 3.77 4.83
C MET A 129 14.51 3.88 3.39
N ALA A 130 13.86 4.65 2.51
CA ALA A 130 14.33 4.83 1.14
C ALA A 130 15.72 5.48 1.05
N GLN A 131 16.38 5.21 -0.07
CA GLN A 131 17.72 5.69 -0.39
C GLN A 131 17.76 6.11 -1.86
N SER A 132 18.39 7.25 -2.14
CA SER A 132 18.50 7.78 -3.49
C SER A 132 19.18 6.76 -4.43
N GLY A 133 18.59 6.59 -5.61
CA GLY A 133 19.09 5.70 -6.67
C GLY A 133 18.79 4.22 -6.50
N ILE A 134 18.24 3.78 -5.36
CA ILE A 134 18.05 2.35 -5.04
C ILE A 134 16.60 2.06 -4.62
N ALA A 135 15.97 1.07 -5.25
CA ALA A 135 14.68 0.54 -4.80
C ALA A 135 14.87 -0.44 -3.62
N LYS A 136 13.81 -0.76 -2.86
CA LYS A 136 13.91 -1.67 -1.72
C LYS A 136 12.87 -2.80 -1.82
N LEU A 137 13.28 -4.04 -1.56
CA LEU A 137 12.39 -5.11 -1.15
C LEU A 137 12.10 -4.93 0.35
N ILE A 138 10.82 -4.83 0.72
CA ILE A 138 10.42 -4.63 2.11
C ILE A 138 9.77 -5.92 2.63
N ASP A 139 10.43 -6.52 3.62
CA ASP A 139 9.87 -7.63 4.39
C ASP A 139 9.17 -7.10 5.64
N PHE A 140 8.23 -7.88 6.14
CA PHE A 140 7.52 -7.62 7.39
C PHE A 140 7.67 -8.84 8.31
N ASN A 141 7.54 -8.62 9.63
CA ASN A 141 7.62 -9.65 10.67
C ASN A 141 8.97 -10.43 10.70
N PRO A 142 10.12 -9.76 10.91
CA PRO A 142 10.31 -8.35 11.25
C PRO A 142 10.51 -7.44 10.03
N ILE A 143 10.38 -6.11 10.23
CA ILE A 143 10.60 -5.14 9.15
C ILE A 143 12.07 -5.13 8.71
N ARG A 144 12.29 -5.35 7.41
CA ARG A 144 13.60 -5.23 6.76
C ARG A 144 13.45 -4.55 5.41
N ALA A 145 14.41 -3.71 5.05
CA ALA A 145 14.53 -3.16 3.71
C ALA A 145 15.83 -3.69 3.09
N THR A 146 15.71 -4.42 1.99
CA THR A 146 16.83 -4.97 1.23
C THR A 146 16.97 -4.22 -0.08
N ASP A 147 18.18 -3.85 -0.44
CA ASP A 147 18.48 -3.07 -1.63
C ASP A 147 18.18 -3.86 -2.91
N VAL A 148 17.55 -3.18 -3.87
CA VAL A 148 17.24 -3.69 -5.21
C VAL A 148 17.72 -2.64 -6.21
N GLN A 149 18.87 -2.92 -6.82
CA GLN A 149 19.47 -2.04 -7.82
C GLN A 149 18.73 -2.22 -9.15
N LEU A 150 17.90 -1.25 -9.52
CA LEU A 150 17.17 -1.32 -10.79
C LEU A 150 18.14 -1.30 -11.99
N PRO A 151 17.81 -2.00 -13.08
CA PRO A 151 18.64 -2.05 -14.29
C PRO A 151 18.78 -0.67 -14.93
N ALA A 152 19.88 -0.47 -15.65
CA ALA A 152 20.08 0.74 -16.45
C ALA A 152 19.14 0.77 -17.68
N GLY A 153 18.97 1.94 -18.29
CA GLY A 153 18.22 2.10 -19.53
C GLY A 153 16.69 2.02 -19.40
N GLY A 154 16.17 1.66 -18.22
CA GLY A 154 14.75 1.75 -17.87
C GLY A 154 14.47 2.93 -16.94
N THR A 155 13.33 3.58 -17.13
CA THR A 155 12.79 4.60 -16.24
C THR A 155 11.32 4.33 -15.97
N PHE A 156 10.89 4.64 -14.76
CA PHE A 156 9.50 4.51 -14.38
C PHE A 156 8.79 5.86 -14.56
N VAL A 157 7.70 5.84 -15.32
CA VAL A 157 6.82 6.99 -15.52
C VAL A 157 5.54 6.77 -14.72
N ILE A 158 5.17 7.77 -13.95
CA ILE A 158 3.96 7.80 -13.14
C ILE A 158 2.94 8.64 -13.89
N ALA A 159 1.71 8.13 -13.99
CA ALA A 159 0.61 8.82 -14.66
C ALA A 159 -0.67 8.68 -13.83
N HIS A 160 -1.31 9.81 -13.52
CA HIS A 160 -2.53 9.89 -12.72
C HIS A 160 -3.77 9.70 -13.61
N SER A 161 -4.69 8.80 -13.24
CA SER A 161 -5.90 8.50 -14.02
C SER A 161 -7.00 9.56 -13.92
N LEU A 162 -6.86 10.47 -12.96
CA LEU A 162 -7.84 11.52 -12.60
C LEU A 162 -9.11 10.95 -11.94
N ALA A 163 -9.22 9.64 -11.78
CA ALA A 163 -10.23 9.03 -10.92
C ALA A 163 -9.80 9.19 -9.46
N GLN A 164 -10.70 9.75 -8.65
CA GLN A 164 -10.47 9.96 -7.23
C GLN A 164 -10.68 8.65 -6.45
N SER A 165 -9.67 8.24 -5.70
CA SER A 165 -9.76 7.09 -4.78
C SER A 165 -9.85 7.61 -3.33
N GLU A 166 -11.07 7.66 -2.79
CA GLU A 166 -11.31 8.01 -1.39
C GLU A 166 -11.17 6.76 -0.49
N LYS A 167 -9.92 6.34 -0.28
CA LYS A 167 -9.57 5.11 0.43
C LYS A 167 -10.22 4.98 1.81
N ALA A 168 -10.26 6.05 2.60
CA ALA A 168 -10.82 6.04 3.95
C ALA A 168 -12.36 6.00 3.93
N VAL A 169 -12.99 6.78 3.04
CA VAL A 169 -14.45 6.87 2.93
C VAL A 169 -15.06 5.56 2.43
N THR A 170 -14.44 4.94 1.43
CA THR A 170 -14.93 3.68 0.83
C THR A 170 -14.31 2.44 1.49
N ALA A 171 -13.63 2.59 2.64
CA ALA A 171 -12.83 1.53 3.23
C ALA A 171 -13.64 0.25 3.49
N ALA A 172 -14.86 0.38 4.01
CA ALA A 172 -15.71 -0.77 4.38
C ALA A 172 -16.13 -1.65 3.19
N VAL A 173 -16.17 -1.10 1.97
CA VAL A 173 -16.57 -1.83 0.75
C VAL A 173 -15.39 -2.17 -0.17
N ASN A 174 -14.31 -1.38 -0.09
CA ASN A 174 -13.10 -1.52 -0.90
C ASN A 174 -11.92 -2.00 -0.05
N TYR A 175 -11.12 -1.09 0.49
CA TYR A 175 -9.81 -1.40 1.06
C TYR A 175 -9.86 -2.35 2.27
N ASN A 176 -10.65 -2.01 3.31
CA ASN A 176 -10.79 -2.86 4.49
C ASN A 176 -11.56 -4.14 4.17
N ASN A 177 -12.47 -4.12 3.17
CA ASN A 177 -13.14 -5.32 2.69
C ASN A 177 -12.13 -6.36 2.20
N ARG A 178 -11.16 -5.95 1.37
CA ARG A 178 -10.07 -6.84 0.92
C ARG A 178 -9.24 -7.39 2.08
N VAL A 179 -8.97 -6.58 3.11
CA VAL A 179 -8.24 -7.03 4.31
C VAL A 179 -9.03 -8.12 5.04
N VAL A 180 -10.34 -7.93 5.22
CA VAL A 180 -11.22 -8.91 5.87
C VAL A 180 -11.35 -10.17 5.03
N GLU A 181 -11.56 -10.07 3.71
CA GLU A 181 -11.59 -11.23 2.80
C GLU A 181 -10.30 -12.05 2.90
N CYS A 182 -9.13 -11.40 2.90
CA CYS A 182 -7.84 -12.10 3.03
C CYS A 182 -7.70 -12.78 4.40
N ARG A 183 -8.15 -12.12 5.49
CA ARG A 183 -8.08 -12.70 6.84
C ARG A 183 -9.02 -13.89 7.00
N ILE A 184 -10.23 -13.82 6.45
CA ILE A 184 -11.17 -14.95 6.44
C ILE A 184 -10.60 -16.09 5.60
N ALA A 185 -10.07 -15.81 4.40
CA ALA A 185 -9.45 -16.81 3.54
C ALA A 185 -8.30 -17.53 4.25
N ALA A 186 -7.45 -16.80 4.98
CA ALA A 186 -6.36 -17.37 5.75
C ALA A 186 -6.85 -18.31 6.86
N SER A 187 -7.86 -17.90 7.64
CA SER A 187 -8.44 -18.73 8.69
C SER A 187 -9.08 -20.00 8.12
N ILE A 188 -9.85 -19.89 7.03
CA ILE A 188 -10.48 -21.06 6.41
C ILE A 188 -9.44 -22.01 5.82
N LEU A 189 -8.40 -21.51 5.16
CA LEU A 189 -7.29 -22.34 4.70
C LEU A 189 -6.64 -23.10 5.85
N ALA A 190 -6.36 -22.43 6.98
CA ALA A 190 -5.76 -23.08 8.14
C ALA A 190 -6.65 -24.19 8.71
N ILE A 191 -7.96 -23.94 8.82
CA ILE A 191 -8.94 -24.93 9.30
C ILE A 191 -9.01 -26.14 8.37
N LYS A 192 -9.14 -25.90 7.06
CA LYS A 192 -9.23 -26.96 6.05
C LYS A 192 -7.92 -27.75 5.92
N LEU A 193 -6.80 -27.17 6.34
CA LEU A 193 -5.49 -27.82 6.41
C LEU A 193 -5.20 -28.48 7.77
N GLY A 194 -6.20 -28.56 8.67
CA GLY A 194 -6.15 -29.38 9.89
C GLY A 194 -6.04 -28.61 11.21
N MET A 195 -6.05 -27.27 11.18
CA MET A 195 -6.09 -26.46 12.41
C MET A 195 -7.50 -26.43 13.01
N LYS A 196 -7.60 -26.38 14.35
CA LYS A 196 -8.91 -26.21 15.00
C LYS A 196 -9.47 -24.81 14.74
N PRO A 197 -10.81 -24.64 14.55
CA PRO A 197 -11.39 -23.32 14.26
C PRO A 197 -11.03 -22.22 15.27
N GLN A 198 -11.11 -22.53 16.57
CA GLN A 198 -10.81 -21.56 17.63
C GLN A 198 -9.33 -21.16 17.66
N GLU A 199 -8.43 -22.10 17.33
CA GLU A 199 -6.99 -21.84 17.19
C GLU A 199 -6.72 -20.97 15.95
N ALA A 200 -7.34 -21.29 14.81
CA ALA A 200 -7.16 -20.52 13.58
C ALA A 200 -7.62 -19.07 13.73
N ILE A 201 -8.82 -18.82 14.29
CA ILE A 201 -9.33 -17.45 14.51
C ILE A 201 -8.40 -16.63 15.42
N SER A 202 -7.87 -17.25 16.47
CA SER A 202 -7.06 -16.56 17.47
C SER A 202 -5.64 -16.27 16.99
N THR A 203 -5.03 -17.19 16.23
CA THR A 203 -3.62 -17.10 15.82
C THR A 203 -3.41 -16.55 14.40
N ILE A 204 -4.26 -16.92 13.43
CA ILE A 204 -4.10 -16.56 12.02
C ILE A 204 -4.68 -15.16 11.78
N LYS A 205 -3.85 -14.26 11.26
CA LYS A 205 -4.24 -12.87 10.94
C LYS A 205 -4.07 -12.54 9.47
N THR A 206 -3.14 -13.20 8.79
CA THR A 206 -2.77 -12.94 7.40
C THR A 206 -2.58 -14.24 6.63
N LEU A 207 -2.63 -14.16 5.31
CA LEU A 207 -2.30 -15.29 4.43
C LEU A 207 -0.84 -15.76 4.61
N SER A 208 0.07 -14.89 5.04
CA SER A 208 1.46 -15.27 5.33
C SER A 208 1.55 -16.25 6.50
N ASP A 209 0.64 -16.17 7.48
CA ASP A 209 0.67 -17.04 8.68
C ASP A 209 0.32 -18.50 8.33
N VAL A 210 -0.42 -18.71 7.23
CA VAL A 210 -0.86 -20.04 6.75
C VAL A 210 -0.09 -20.52 5.52
N GLU A 211 0.78 -19.68 4.94
CA GLU A 211 1.52 -19.99 3.72
C GLU A 211 2.31 -21.30 3.83
N GLY A 212 2.96 -21.56 4.97
CA GLY A 212 3.71 -22.80 5.20
C GLY A 212 2.86 -24.06 5.12
N LEU A 213 1.60 -24.01 5.59
CA LEU A 213 0.66 -25.12 5.45
C LEU A 213 0.23 -25.28 3.99
N CYS A 214 -0.03 -24.17 3.28
CA CYS A 214 -0.38 -24.19 1.86
C CYS A 214 0.74 -24.76 0.98
N VAL A 215 2.00 -24.39 1.24
CA VAL A 215 3.18 -24.94 0.55
C VAL A 215 3.34 -26.43 0.85
N SER A 216 3.17 -26.84 2.11
CA SER A 216 3.24 -28.26 2.50
C SER A 216 2.17 -29.08 1.79
N PHE A 217 0.94 -28.55 1.70
CA PHE A 217 -0.14 -29.14 0.93
C PHE A 217 0.22 -29.25 -0.56
N ALA A 218 0.69 -28.16 -1.17
CA ALA A 218 1.13 -28.16 -2.56
C ALA A 218 2.24 -29.20 -2.82
N GLY A 219 3.15 -29.41 -1.86
CA GLY A 219 4.23 -30.39 -1.94
C GLY A 219 3.73 -31.82 -2.14
N THR A 220 2.62 -32.18 -1.50
CA THR A 220 1.96 -33.49 -1.70
C THR A 220 1.33 -33.64 -3.10
N ARG A 221 1.22 -32.55 -3.87
CA ARG A 221 0.79 -32.50 -5.28
C ARG A 221 1.98 -32.25 -6.24
N GLY A 222 3.22 -32.32 -5.74
CA GLY A 222 4.43 -32.09 -6.56
C GLY A 222 4.67 -30.62 -6.93
N SER A 223 4.12 -29.67 -6.17
CA SER A 223 4.29 -28.23 -6.39
C SER A 223 4.82 -27.52 -5.14
N SER A 224 5.52 -26.41 -5.30
CA SER A 224 5.87 -25.49 -4.20
C SER A 224 5.02 -24.23 -4.17
N ASP A 225 4.02 -24.13 -5.07
CA ASP A 225 3.18 -22.95 -5.22
C ASP A 225 1.96 -23.03 -4.27
N PRO A 226 1.84 -22.15 -3.26
CA PRO A 226 0.71 -22.15 -2.33
C PRO A 226 -0.64 -21.87 -3.02
N VAL A 227 -0.65 -21.35 -4.25
CA VAL A 227 -1.89 -21.19 -5.03
C VAL A 227 -2.57 -22.53 -5.32
N VAL A 228 -1.83 -23.65 -5.30
CA VAL A 228 -2.43 -24.99 -5.44
C VAL A 228 -3.42 -25.26 -4.31
N ALA A 229 -3.05 -24.93 -3.07
CA ALA A 229 -3.96 -25.07 -1.92
C ALA A 229 -5.19 -24.17 -2.07
N VAL A 230 -5.03 -22.93 -2.54
CA VAL A 230 -6.16 -22.02 -2.79
C VAL A 230 -7.15 -22.63 -3.77
N LYS A 231 -6.65 -23.14 -4.90
CA LYS A 231 -7.49 -23.70 -5.98
C LYS A 231 -8.25 -24.96 -5.57
N GLU A 232 -7.64 -25.82 -4.76
CA GLU A 232 -8.28 -27.08 -4.34
C GLU A 232 -9.18 -26.92 -3.11
N ILE A 233 -8.93 -25.92 -2.26
CA ILE A 233 -9.58 -25.82 -0.93
C ILE A 233 -10.64 -24.72 -0.88
N LEU A 234 -10.43 -23.58 -1.54
CA LEU A 234 -11.37 -22.46 -1.52
C LEU A 234 -12.28 -22.50 -2.75
N ASN A 235 -13.58 -22.35 -2.52
CA ASN A 235 -14.58 -22.25 -3.58
C ASN A 235 -14.34 -20.99 -4.43
N GLU A 236 -14.47 -21.13 -5.74
CA GLU A 236 -14.41 -19.98 -6.66
C GLU A 236 -15.61 -19.05 -6.47
N GLU A 237 -16.79 -19.59 -6.14
CA GLU A 237 -17.96 -18.79 -5.85
C GLU A 237 -17.82 -18.02 -4.52
N PRO A 238 -18.36 -16.79 -4.43
CA PRO A 238 -18.32 -16.00 -3.20
C PRO A 238 -19.00 -16.72 -2.03
N TYR A 239 -18.39 -16.64 -0.85
CA TYR A 239 -18.97 -17.15 0.39
C TYR A 239 -19.94 -16.11 0.97
N ASN A 240 -21.11 -16.53 1.45
CA ASN A 240 -21.93 -15.68 2.31
C ASN A 240 -21.44 -15.75 3.77
N THR A 241 -22.01 -14.91 4.63
CA THR A 241 -21.63 -14.87 6.06
C THR A 241 -21.92 -16.19 6.76
N GLU A 242 -23.08 -16.82 6.51
CA GLU A 242 -23.46 -18.08 7.17
C GLU A 242 -22.49 -19.23 6.86
N ASP A 243 -22.03 -19.33 5.62
CA ASP A 243 -21.08 -20.35 5.16
C ASP A 243 -19.72 -20.17 5.85
N VAL A 244 -19.26 -18.91 5.98
CA VAL A 244 -18.02 -18.60 6.69
C VAL A 244 -18.15 -18.96 8.17
N GLU A 245 -19.20 -18.48 8.84
CA GLU A 245 -19.44 -18.71 10.28
C GLU A 245 -19.57 -20.19 10.62
N LYS A 246 -20.15 -20.98 9.71
CA LYS A 246 -20.23 -22.44 9.85
C LYS A 246 -18.86 -23.11 9.81
N ILE A 247 -17.95 -22.64 8.95
CA ILE A 247 -16.58 -23.20 8.85
C ILE A 247 -15.72 -22.77 10.03
N VAL A 248 -15.83 -21.50 10.44
CA VAL A 248 -15.02 -20.96 11.54
C VAL A 248 -15.61 -21.24 12.93
N GLU A 249 -16.81 -21.81 13.00
CA GLU A 249 -17.55 -22.15 14.22
C GLU A 249 -17.74 -20.97 15.19
N GLU A 250 -17.86 -19.76 14.67
CA GLU A 250 -18.00 -18.53 15.45
C GLU A 250 -18.64 -17.41 14.62
N LYS A 251 -19.32 -16.48 15.29
CA LYS A 251 -19.88 -15.29 14.66
C LYS A 251 -18.79 -14.34 14.17
N LEU A 252 -18.91 -13.83 12.94
CA LEU A 252 -17.91 -12.91 12.39
C LEU A 252 -17.79 -11.63 13.22
N GLU A 253 -18.89 -11.15 13.81
CA GLU A 253 -18.86 -10.01 14.74
C GLU A 253 -17.99 -10.29 15.97
N LYS A 254 -17.94 -11.54 16.43
CA LYS A 254 -17.09 -11.94 17.56
C LYS A 254 -15.64 -12.16 17.12
N VAL A 255 -15.41 -12.73 15.94
CA VAL A 255 -14.07 -12.87 15.33
C VAL A 255 -13.37 -11.52 15.16
N PHE A 256 -14.14 -10.48 14.80
CA PHE A 256 -13.65 -9.13 14.52
C PHE A 256 -13.96 -8.11 15.63
N ALA A 257 -14.38 -8.54 16.82
CA ALA A 257 -14.83 -7.67 17.91
C ALA A 257 -13.82 -6.57 18.29
N ASN A 258 -12.52 -6.85 18.19
CA ASN A 258 -11.45 -5.92 18.54
C ASN A 258 -11.06 -4.94 17.41
N SER A 259 -11.80 -4.94 16.29
CA SER A 259 -11.54 -4.07 15.14
C SER A 259 -12.84 -3.42 14.66
N PRO A 260 -13.18 -2.21 15.15
CA PRO A 260 -14.39 -1.49 14.73
C PRO A 260 -14.51 -1.37 13.20
N THR A 261 -13.40 -1.09 12.53
CA THR A 261 -13.35 -0.95 11.07
C THR A 261 -13.58 -2.26 10.32
N SER A 262 -13.23 -3.41 10.93
CA SER A 262 -13.55 -4.72 10.36
C SER A 262 -15.01 -5.10 10.62
N LEU A 263 -15.59 -4.68 11.74
CA LEU A 263 -17.03 -4.84 12.00
C LEU A 263 -17.87 -4.05 11.00
N ASP A 264 -17.43 -2.87 10.59
CA ASP A 264 -18.11 -2.10 9.54
C ASP A 264 -18.11 -2.84 8.20
N VAL A 265 -17.03 -3.56 7.87
CA VAL A 265 -17.01 -4.47 6.71
C VAL A 265 -18.02 -5.60 6.90
N VAL A 266 -18.00 -6.30 8.04
CA VAL A 266 -18.91 -7.44 8.31
C VAL A 266 -20.38 -7.02 8.19
N ARG A 267 -20.72 -5.79 8.59
CA ARG A 267 -22.07 -5.22 8.45
C ARG A 267 -22.43 -4.83 7.02
N ALA A 268 -21.46 -4.39 6.21
CA ALA A 268 -21.68 -3.90 4.86
C ALA A 268 -21.57 -4.99 3.78
N ALA A 269 -20.70 -5.96 3.99
CA ALA A 269 -20.40 -7.02 3.04
C ALA A 269 -21.52 -8.06 3.00
N LYS A 270 -21.96 -8.40 1.78
CA LYS A 270 -22.94 -9.47 1.55
C LYS A 270 -22.29 -10.82 1.26
N GLN A 271 -21.10 -10.78 0.68
CA GLN A 271 -20.36 -11.95 0.21
C GLN A 271 -18.85 -11.67 0.25
N TYR A 272 -18.04 -12.73 0.28
CA TYR A 272 -16.59 -12.69 0.37
C TYR A 272 -15.93 -13.56 -0.72
N LYS A 273 -15.08 -12.96 -1.57
CA LYS A 273 -14.38 -13.62 -2.70
C LYS A 273 -13.03 -14.19 -2.28
N LEU A 274 -13.07 -15.17 -1.37
CA LEU A 274 -11.91 -15.68 -0.65
C LEU A 274 -10.84 -16.29 -1.59
N HIS A 275 -11.27 -17.10 -2.56
CA HIS A 275 -10.39 -17.75 -3.52
C HIS A 275 -9.59 -16.70 -4.31
N GLN A 276 -10.27 -15.73 -4.89
CA GLN A 276 -9.67 -14.72 -5.75
C GLN A 276 -8.68 -13.85 -4.95
N ARG A 277 -9.01 -13.51 -3.70
CA ARG A 277 -8.13 -12.67 -2.86
C ARG A 277 -6.87 -13.43 -2.46
N ALA A 278 -7.00 -14.68 -2.05
CA ALA A 278 -5.86 -15.52 -1.70
C ALA A 278 -4.97 -15.81 -2.92
N ALA A 279 -5.57 -16.13 -4.08
CA ALA A 279 -4.85 -16.36 -5.32
C ALA A 279 -4.08 -15.10 -5.78
N HIS A 280 -4.70 -13.92 -5.68
CA HIS A 280 -4.01 -12.65 -5.93
C HIS A 280 -2.80 -12.50 -5.00
N VAL A 281 -2.99 -12.61 -3.69
CA VAL A 281 -1.94 -12.33 -2.70
C VAL A 281 -0.72 -13.25 -2.87
N TYR A 282 -0.93 -14.56 -2.99
CA TYR A 282 0.19 -15.49 -3.19
C TYR A 282 0.88 -15.31 -4.54
N SER A 283 0.12 -15.11 -5.62
CA SER A 283 0.72 -14.88 -6.94
C SER A 283 1.46 -13.54 -7.03
N GLU A 284 0.98 -12.50 -6.33
CA GLU A 284 1.66 -11.20 -6.26
C GLU A 284 2.95 -11.29 -5.44
N ALA A 285 2.93 -12.00 -4.29
CA ALA A 285 4.14 -12.27 -3.52
C ALA A 285 5.19 -13.05 -4.33
N LYS A 286 4.76 -14.00 -5.17
CA LYS A 286 5.65 -14.70 -6.11
C LYS A 286 6.23 -13.75 -7.16
N ARG A 287 5.43 -12.87 -7.77
CA ARG A 287 5.89 -11.87 -8.75
C ARG A 287 6.91 -10.90 -8.15
N VAL A 288 6.72 -10.53 -6.89
CA VAL A 288 7.66 -9.71 -6.09
C VAL A 288 9.06 -10.36 -6.06
N HIS A 289 9.15 -11.65 -5.73
CA HIS A 289 10.44 -12.36 -5.76
C HIS A 289 10.98 -12.53 -7.17
N ALA A 290 10.12 -12.89 -8.13
CA ALA A 290 10.53 -13.03 -9.52
C ALA A 290 11.09 -11.72 -10.09
N PHE A 291 10.56 -10.56 -9.68
CA PHE A 291 11.07 -9.24 -10.06
C PHE A 291 12.48 -9.02 -9.50
N LYS A 292 12.67 -9.23 -8.19
CA LYS A 292 13.99 -9.12 -7.53
C LYS A 292 15.03 -10.06 -8.16
N ASP A 293 14.65 -11.31 -8.40
CA ASP A 293 15.53 -12.32 -8.96
C ASP A 293 15.87 -12.00 -10.43
N THR A 294 14.93 -11.44 -11.19
CA THR A 294 15.16 -10.96 -12.55
C THR A 294 16.15 -9.80 -12.57
N VAL A 295 16.00 -8.83 -11.65
CA VAL A 295 16.95 -7.73 -11.48
C VAL A 295 18.36 -8.22 -11.19
N SER A 296 18.49 -9.34 -10.47
CA SER A 296 19.79 -9.93 -10.09
C SER A 296 20.32 -10.95 -11.11
N SER A 297 19.62 -11.16 -12.23
CA SER A 297 19.95 -12.18 -13.22
C SER A 297 21.01 -11.70 -14.22
N LYS A 298 21.59 -12.62 -14.99
CA LYS A 298 22.62 -12.33 -16.01
C LYS A 298 22.04 -12.09 -17.41
N LEU A 299 20.82 -11.59 -17.49
CA LEU A 299 20.18 -11.26 -18.77
C LEU A 299 20.79 -9.99 -19.38
N SER A 300 20.58 -9.78 -20.68
CA SER A 300 20.85 -8.48 -21.29
C SER A 300 19.91 -7.42 -20.69
N ASP A 301 20.29 -6.14 -20.71
CA ASP A 301 19.45 -5.05 -20.19
C ASP A 301 18.07 -5.04 -20.86
N ASP A 302 18.00 -5.32 -22.17
CA ASP A 302 16.74 -5.36 -22.91
C ASP A 302 15.84 -6.54 -22.50
N ASP A 303 16.40 -7.74 -22.36
CA ASP A 303 15.63 -8.91 -21.91
C ASP A 303 15.18 -8.78 -20.46
N LEU A 304 16.04 -8.19 -19.62
CA LEU A 304 15.75 -7.90 -18.23
C LEU A 304 14.57 -6.92 -18.15
N LEU A 305 14.64 -5.77 -18.82
CA LEU A 305 13.56 -4.77 -18.84
C LEU A 305 12.25 -5.34 -19.38
N LYS A 306 12.30 -6.15 -20.44
CA LYS A 306 11.12 -6.82 -20.98
C LYS A 306 10.48 -7.75 -19.93
N LYS A 307 11.27 -8.60 -19.29
CA LYS A 307 10.77 -9.55 -18.28
C LYS A 307 10.21 -8.84 -17.04
N LEU A 308 10.81 -7.72 -16.62
CA LEU A 308 10.23 -6.88 -15.56
C LEU A 308 8.89 -6.27 -15.99
N GLY A 309 8.79 -5.82 -17.24
CA GLY A 309 7.56 -5.32 -17.84
C GLY A 309 6.44 -6.37 -17.86
N ASP A 310 6.75 -7.60 -18.25
CA ASP A 310 5.81 -8.73 -18.24
C ASP A 310 5.27 -9.01 -16.83
N LEU A 311 6.14 -9.03 -15.81
CA LEU A 311 5.73 -9.17 -14.40
C LEU A 311 4.81 -8.04 -13.93
N MET A 312 5.06 -6.80 -14.35
CA MET A 312 4.17 -5.68 -14.05
C MET A 312 2.81 -5.84 -14.71
N ASN A 313 2.77 -6.33 -15.95
CA ASN A 313 1.52 -6.55 -16.68
C ASN A 313 0.68 -7.66 -16.05
N GLU A 314 1.32 -8.77 -15.63
CA GLU A 314 0.67 -9.84 -14.87
C GLU A 314 0.12 -9.35 -13.53
N SER A 315 0.88 -8.51 -12.82
CA SER A 315 0.42 -7.88 -11.58
C SER A 315 -0.82 -7.02 -11.83
N HIS A 316 -0.83 -6.18 -12.87
CA HIS A 316 -2.01 -5.37 -13.19
C HIS A 316 -3.23 -6.24 -13.48
N HIS A 317 -3.08 -7.27 -14.30
CA HIS A 317 -4.16 -8.20 -14.62
C HIS A 317 -4.70 -8.87 -13.34
N SER A 318 -3.83 -9.30 -12.44
CA SER A 318 -4.23 -9.88 -11.15
C SER A 318 -4.97 -8.86 -10.27
N CYS A 319 -4.49 -7.62 -10.19
CA CYS A 319 -5.20 -6.54 -9.47
C CYS A 319 -6.58 -6.24 -10.06
N SER A 320 -6.71 -6.29 -11.38
CA SER A 320 -7.96 -6.01 -12.08
C SER A 320 -8.98 -7.15 -11.93
N VAL A 321 -8.56 -8.39 -12.18
CA VAL A 321 -9.46 -9.56 -12.26
C VAL A 321 -9.61 -10.28 -10.92
N LEU A 322 -8.51 -10.56 -10.21
CA LEU A 322 -8.56 -11.34 -8.97
C LEU A 322 -8.77 -10.46 -7.75
N TYR A 323 -8.11 -9.30 -7.69
CA TYR A 323 -8.27 -8.40 -6.56
C TYR A 323 -9.36 -7.35 -6.77
N GLU A 324 -9.85 -7.15 -7.99
CA GLU A 324 -10.93 -6.20 -8.31
C GLU A 324 -10.69 -4.82 -7.67
N CYS A 325 -9.46 -4.31 -7.82
CA CYS A 325 -9.05 -3.00 -7.32
C CYS A 325 -8.61 -2.04 -8.43
N SER A 326 -8.91 -2.34 -9.70
CA SER A 326 -8.76 -1.39 -10.80
C SER A 326 -10.04 -0.54 -10.97
N CYS A 327 -10.06 0.34 -11.97
CA CYS A 327 -11.24 1.10 -12.39
C CYS A 327 -11.14 1.42 -13.90
N PRO A 328 -12.24 1.83 -14.57
CA PRO A 328 -12.23 2.11 -16.00
C PRO A 328 -11.13 3.09 -16.43
N GLU A 329 -10.89 4.16 -15.65
CA GLU A 329 -9.88 5.17 -15.95
C GLU A 329 -8.45 4.64 -15.82
N LEU A 330 -8.21 3.72 -14.87
CA LEU A 330 -6.94 3.01 -14.73
C LEU A 330 -6.71 2.05 -15.89
N GLU A 331 -7.73 1.29 -16.30
CA GLU A 331 -7.64 0.38 -17.45
C GLU A 331 -7.38 1.15 -18.75
N GLU A 332 -8.10 2.25 -19.01
CA GLU A 332 -7.85 3.15 -20.14
C GLU A 332 -6.41 3.65 -20.13
N LEU A 333 -5.92 4.14 -18.98
CA LEU A 333 -4.58 4.68 -18.85
C LEU A 333 -3.50 3.61 -19.02
N VAL A 334 -3.65 2.43 -18.41
CA VAL A 334 -2.68 1.33 -18.58
C VAL A 334 -2.60 0.87 -20.04
N ASN A 335 -3.74 0.77 -20.72
CA ASN A 335 -3.76 0.43 -22.14
C ASN A 335 -3.08 1.51 -22.99
N ALA A 336 -3.35 2.79 -22.71
CA ALA A 336 -2.66 3.90 -23.36
C ALA A 336 -1.14 3.86 -23.12
N CYS A 337 -0.68 3.59 -21.89
CA CYS A 337 0.74 3.43 -21.58
C CYS A 337 1.37 2.32 -22.44
N ARG A 338 0.76 1.13 -22.48
CA ARG A 338 1.30 0.00 -23.26
C ARG A 338 1.33 0.29 -24.76
N ALA A 339 0.27 0.88 -25.30
CA ALA A 339 0.18 1.25 -26.71
C ALA A 339 1.26 2.27 -27.14
N ASN A 340 1.81 3.04 -26.20
CA ASN A 340 2.80 4.09 -26.46
C ASN A 340 4.23 3.71 -26.00
N GLY A 341 4.51 2.43 -25.80
CA GLY A 341 5.88 1.94 -25.60
C GLY A 341 6.28 1.63 -24.15
N ALA A 342 5.32 1.59 -23.21
CA ALA A 342 5.60 0.98 -21.90
C ALA A 342 5.82 -0.54 -22.07
N LEU A 343 6.94 -1.04 -21.56
CA LEU A 343 7.24 -2.47 -21.49
C LEU A 343 6.30 -3.18 -20.50
N GLY A 344 5.97 -2.49 -19.42
CA GLY A 344 4.94 -2.90 -18.49
C GLY A 344 4.27 -1.71 -17.84
N ALA A 345 2.97 -1.81 -17.61
CA ALA A 345 2.19 -0.77 -16.93
C ALA A 345 1.15 -1.41 -16.01
N ARG A 346 1.00 -0.82 -14.83
CA ARG A 346 0.06 -1.27 -13.79
C ARG A 346 -0.42 -0.11 -12.94
N LEU A 347 -1.59 -0.26 -12.32
CA LEU A 347 -2.00 0.61 -11.20
C LEU A 347 -0.96 0.55 -10.07
N THR A 348 -0.87 1.60 -9.26
CA THR A 348 -0.03 1.62 -8.05
C THR A 348 -0.83 2.13 -6.84
N GLY A 349 -0.37 1.78 -5.63
CA GLY A 349 -1.11 2.04 -4.40
C GLY A 349 -2.34 1.14 -4.24
N ALA A 350 -3.38 1.68 -3.62
CA ALA A 350 -4.60 0.94 -3.29
C ALA A 350 -5.45 0.55 -4.51
N GLY A 351 -5.42 1.37 -5.57
CA GLY A 351 -6.33 1.25 -6.70
C GLY A 351 -7.67 1.97 -6.49
N TRP A 352 -8.70 1.54 -7.24
CA TRP A 352 -10.00 2.23 -7.37
C TRP A 352 -9.86 3.69 -7.79
N GLY A 353 -8.87 3.98 -8.63
CA GLY A 353 -8.44 5.32 -9.03
C GLY A 353 -6.96 5.56 -8.73
N GLY A 354 -6.55 6.82 -8.82
CA GLY A 354 -5.18 7.24 -8.57
C GLY A 354 -4.22 6.99 -9.74
N CYS A 355 -3.02 6.50 -9.47
CA CYS A 355 -1.94 6.46 -10.45
C CYS A 355 -1.66 5.08 -11.02
N THR A 356 -1.03 5.11 -12.19
CA THR A 356 -0.31 4.00 -12.79
C THR A 356 1.19 4.23 -12.69
N VAL A 357 1.95 3.14 -12.76
CA VAL A 357 3.41 3.12 -12.91
C VAL A 357 3.75 2.30 -14.15
N SER A 358 4.56 2.88 -15.02
CA SER A 358 4.94 2.32 -16.31
C SER A 358 6.46 2.22 -16.44
N LEU A 359 6.98 1.06 -16.79
CA LEU A 359 8.39 0.86 -17.14
C LEU A 359 8.60 1.20 -18.62
N VAL A 360 9.42 2.20 -18.88
CA VAL A 360 9.66 2.77 -20.21
C VAL A 360 11.17 2.85 -20.45
N LYS A 361 11.65 2.59 -21.68
CA LYS A 361 13.06 2.79 -22.00
C LYS A 361 13.43 4.28 -21.90
N GLU A 362 14.56 4.61 -21.28
CA GLU A 362 14.93 5.98 -20.91
C GLU A 362 14.96 6.92 -22.14
N ASN A 363 15.41 6.43 -23.29
CA ASN A 363 15.47 7.20 -24.53
C ASN A 363 14.11 7.55 -25.15
N VAL A 364 13.02 6.85 -24.78
CA VAL A 364 11.67 7.11 -25.33
C VAL A 364 10.75 7.82 -24.35
N VAL A 365 11.18 8.07 -23.11
CA VAL A 365 10.38 8.75 -22.08
C VAL A 365 9.79 10.10 -22.54
N PRO A 366 10.54 11.01 -23.20
CA PRO A 366 9.95 12.28 -23.64
C PRO A 366 8.79 12.08 -24.62
N GLN A 367 8.96 11.19 -25.60
CA GLN A 367 7.91 10.89 -26.58
C GLN A 367 6.71 10.17 -25.94
N PHE A 368 6.97 9.25 -25.01
CA PHE A 368 5.93 8.57 -24.24
C PHE A 368 5.01 9.56 -23.51
N ILE A 369 5.60 10.55 -22.81
CA ILE A 369 4.84 11.58 -22.09
C ILE A 369 4.02 12.45 -23.05
N LEU A 370 4.60 12.83 -24.20
CA LEU A 370 3.87 13.60 -25.23
C LEU A 370 2.70 12.81 -25.80
N ASN A 371 2.88 11.53 -26.11
CA ASN A 371 1.80 10.69 -26.63
C ASN A 371 0.66 10.54 -25.62
N LEU A 372 0.97 10.35 -24.33
CA LEU A 372 -0.07 10.29 -23.29
C LEU A 372 -0.77 11.64 -23.08
N LYS A 373 -0.05 12.75 -23.25
CA LYS A 373 -0.66 14.07 -23.27
C LYS A 373 -1.76 14.12 -24.32
N GLU A 374 -1.47 13.70 -25.55
CA GLU A 374 -2.41 13.75 -26.67
C GLU A 374 -3.56 12.75 -26.53
N GLN A 375 -3.24 11.49 -26.20
CA GLN A 375 -4.22 10.39 -26.26
C GLN A 375 -5.09 10.28 -25.01
N TYR A 376 -4.53 10.59 -23.84
CA TYR A 376 -5.26 10.47 -22.57
C TYR A 376 -5.66 11.82 -22.01
N TYR A 377 -4.72 12.75 -21.86
CA TYR A 377 -4.95 13.98 -21.09
C TYR A 377 -5.57 15.13 -21.90
N GLN A 378 -5.38 15.20 -23.22
CA GLN A 378 -5.78 16.35 -24.03
C GLN A 378 -7.29 16.58 -23.95
N SER A 379 -8.09 15.52 -24.10
CA SER A 379 -9.55 15.62 -23.95
C SER A 379 -9.98 16.07 -22.55
N ARG A 380 -9.21 15.74 -21.50
CA ARG A 380 -9.47 16.21 -20.12
C ARG A 380 -9.05 17.67 -19.92
N ILE A 381 -7.96 18.10 -20.57
CA ILE A 381 -7.53 19.51 -20.60
C ILE A 381 -8.58 20.37 -21.31
N ASP A 382 -9.04 19.94 -22.48
CA ASP A 382 -10.02 20.68 -23.29
C ASP A 382 -11.38 20.81 -22.59
N LYS A 383 -11.74 19.80 -21.78
CA LYS A 383 -12.92 19.82 -20.91
C LYS A 383 -12.73 20.61 -19.61
N GLY A 384 -11.53 21.14 -19.36
CA GLY A 384 -11.22 21.89 -18.13
C GLY A 384 -11.13 21.03 -16.87
N ILE A 385 -11.00 19.70 -16.98
CA ILE A 385 -10.85 18.80 -15.83
C ILE A 385 -9.48 19.01 -15.17
N ILE A 386 -8.46 19.27 -15.97
CA ILE A 386 -7.13 19.63 -15.50
C ILE A 386 -6.62 20.87 -16.23
N ASN A 387 -5.85 21.70 -15.53
CA ASN A 387 -5.19 22.84 -16.15
C ASN A 387 -4.00 22.37 -16.99
N LYS A 388 -3.88 22.89 -18.22
CA LYS A 388 -2.75 22.61 -19.13
C LYS A 388 -1.39 22.90 -18.49
N ASN A 389 -1.31 23.93 -17.64
CA ASN A 389 -0.06 24.33 -16.98
C ASN A 389 0.34 23.36 -15.86
N ASP A 390 -0.62 22.59 -15.35
CA ASP A 390 -0.40 21.62 -14.26
C ASP A 390 -0.14 20.21 -14.79
N PHE A 391 0.01 20.03 -16.11
CA PHE A 391 0.19 18.73 -16.76
C PHE A 391 1.32 17.89 -16.13
N GLY A 392 2.43 18.53 -15.75
CA GLY A 392 3.57 17.87 -15.11
C GLY A 392 3.29 17.32 -13.70
N LEU A 393 2.20 17.72 -13.05
CA LEU A 393 1.75 17.14 -11.78
C LEU A 393 1.05 15.79 -11.96
N TYR A 394 0.51 15.53 -13.16
CA TYR A 394 -0.26 14.33 -13.46
C TYR A 394 0.56 13.24 -14.15
N ILE A 395 1.62 13.61 -14.86
CA ILE A 395 2.51 12.65 -15.50
C ILE A 395 3.96 13.11 -15.44
N PHE A 396 4.82 12.24 -14.91
CA PHE A 396 6.23 12.54 -14.72
C PHE A 396 7.07 11.26 -14.60
N ALA A 397 8.30 11.34 -15.06
CA ALA A 397 9.30 10.30 -14.81
C ALA A 397 9.83 10.43 -13.37
N SER A 398 10.06 9.31 -12.71
CA SER A 398 10.64 9.30 -11.37
C SER A 398 11.75 8.27 -11.22
N LYS A 399 12.73 8.61 -10.38
CA LYS A 399 13.84 7.74 -9.97
C LYS A 399 13.75 7.51 -8.45
N PRO A 400 14.29 6.40 -7.91
CA PRO A 400 14.30 6.17 -6.48
C PRO A 400 14.96 7.33 -5.74
N SER A 401 14.34 7.82 -4.67
CA SER A 401 14.83 8.97 -3.90
C SER A 401 15.11 8.62 -2.43
N SER A 402 15.63 9.59 -1.69
CA SER A 402 15.87 9.48 -0.25
C SER A 402 14.57 9.40 0.54
N GLY A 403 14.60 8.67 1.65
CA GLY A 403 13.55 8.69 2.66
C GLY A 403 13.57 9.96 3.50
N ALA A 404 12.72 9.98 4.53
CA ALA A 404 12.49 11.12 5.40
C ALA A 404 13.77 11.57 6.12
N ALA A 405 13.90 12.89 6.25
CA ALA A 405 15.01 13.57 6.89
C ALA A 405 14.52 14.80 7.64
N ILE A 406 15.29 15.21 8.65
CA ILE A 406 15.12 16.49 9.35
C ILE A 406 16.08 17.48 8.69
N ILE A 407 15.58 18.66 8.33
CA ILE A 407 16.40 19.74 7.78
C ILE A 407 16.46 20.85 8.84
N ASN A 408 17.67 21.13 9.33
CA ASN A 408 17.92 22.24 10.25
C ASN A 408 18.40 23.45 9.44
N PHE A 409 17.74 24.59 9.60
CA PHE A 409 18.07 25.86 8.94
C PHE A 409 18.83 26.80 9.87
#